data_AF-A0A7X9Y9X2-F1
#
_entry.id   AF-A0A7X9Y9X2-F1
#
_cell.length_a   1.000
_cell.length_b   1.000
_cell.length_c   1.000
_cell.angle_alpha   90.00
_cell.angle_beta   90.00
_cell.angle_gamma   90.00
#
_symmetry.space_group_name_H-M   'P 1'
#
loop_
_entity.id
_entity.type
_entity.pdbx_description
1 polymer ?
#
loop_
_entity_poly.entity_id
_entity_poly.type
_entity_poly.pdbx_seq_one_letter_code
_entity_poly.pdbx_strand_id
1 'polypeptide(L)'
;MAEPRLQIRSQGDLSHRDWQKEGEHLYLSARHMRMSFLQEIRKVERAVTIKEQTKVIPKAHQKINAFPKAAMLLLGYAVEMYLKSGLAKMLLGCGEELFRCTLREYSHDFKSLACDLHLSLDEQCLLDLATLSTFVKNDARYPVSVGPDETYADAFNKRTRSMENARDFRRFCLLAKRIRRQVNLINNNSKAPATLHSWTVDGDGYLAFRLGGNLPAHAIMRYSSLQTQSPSPFENMAELAKENSMVCRVYWDTLKFYEDRKTKKGRRLVPITTE
;
A
#
# COMPACT_ATOMS: atom_id res chain seq x y z
N MET A 1 -1.61 -20.36 23.84
CA MET A 1 -1.36 -20.73 22.43
C MET A 1 -0.62 -19.58 21.78
N ALA A 2 0.48 -19.85 21.07
CA ALA A 2 1.21 -18.80 20.36
C ALA A 2 0.32 -18.17 19.27
N GLU A 3 0.29 -16.84 19.22
CA GLU A 3 -0.45 -16.12 18.18
C GLU A 3 0.17 -16.42 16.80
N PRO A 4 -0.65 -16.64 15.75
CA PRO A 4 -0.11 -16.86 14.42
C PRO A 4 0.70 -15.64 13.94
N ARG A 5 1.81 -15.93 13.27
CA ARG A 5 2.76 -14.92 12.76
C ARG A 5 2.75 -14.88 11.25
N LEU A 6 3.01 -13.70 10.70
CA LEU A 6 3.18 -13.49 9.28
C LEU A 6 4.43 -14.22 8.77
N GLN A 7 4.26 -15.09 7.79
CA GLN A 7 5.33 -15.90 7.22
C GLN A 7 5.46 -15.66 5.71
N ILE A 8 6.60 -16.04 5.13
CA ILE A 8 6.82 -15.98 3.68
C ILE A 8 5.79 -16.83 2.92
N ARG A 9 5.29 -17.91 3.55
CA ARG A 9 4.32 -18.85 2.99
C ARG A 9 2.86 -18.54 3.38
N SER A 10 2.60 -17.42 4.07
CA SER A 10 1.23 -16.99 4.36
C SER A 10 0.43 -16.83 3.05
N GLN A 11 -0.89 -17.00 3.14
CA GLN A 11 -1.82 -17.01 1.99
C GLN A 11 -2.90 -15.94 2.16
N GLY A 12 -3.54 -15.54 1.06
CA GLY A 12 -4.68 -14.63 1.07
C GLY A 12 -4.27 -13.21 1.48
N ASP A 13 -5.03 -12.59 2.39
CA ASP A 13 -4.79 -11.23 2.88
C ASP A 13 -3.46 -11.07 3.60
N LEU A 14 -2.82 -12.17 4.02
CA LEU A 14 -1.51 -12.19 4.67
C LEU A 14 -0.34 -12.40 3.69
N SER A 15 -0.62 -12.62 2.41
CA SER A 15 0.40 -12.95 1.42
C SER A 15 0.82 -11.72 0.62
N HIS A 16 2.10 -11.34 0.72
CA HIS A 16 2.66 -10.31 -0.16
C HIS A 16 2.50 -10.67 -1.66
N ARG A 17 2.52 -11.97 -2.01
CA ARG A 17 2.37 -12.43 -3.39
C ARG A 17 0.94 -12.26 -3.90
N ASP A 18 -0.04 -12.52 -3.05
CA ASP A 18 -1.45 -12.39 -3.43
C ASP A 18 -1.83 -10.91 -3.59
N TRP A 19 -1.35 -10.03 -2.70
CA TRP A 19 -1.46 -8.58 -2.89
C TRP A 19 -0.82 -8.13 -4.20
N GLN A 20 0.39 -8.62 -4.51
CA GLN A 20 1.08 -8.26 -5.74
C GLN A 20 0.30 -8.70 -6.99
N LYS A 21 -0.22 -9.93 -6.97
CA LYS A 21 -1.03 -10.52 -8.06
C LYS A 21 -2.32 -9.74 -8.27
N GLU A 22 -3.03 -9.40 -7.19
CA GLU A 22 -4.25 -8.60 -7.27
C GLU A 22 -3.97 -7.21 -7.85
N GLY A 23 -2.87 -6.58 -7.44
CA GLY A 23 -2.41 -5.32 -8.02
C GLY A 23 -2.18 -5.39 -9.53
N GLU A 24 -1.61 -6.50 -10.04
CA GLU A 24 -1.45 -6.71 -11.49
C GLU A 24 -2.80 -6.80 -12.22
N HIS A 25 -3.75 -7.56 -11.68
CA HIS A 25 -5.06 -7.71 -12.30
C HIS A 25 -5.79 -6.37 -12.41
N LEU A 26 -5.77 -5.58 -11.33
CA LEU A 26 -6.35 -4.25 -11.28
C LEU A 26 -5.65 -3.28 -12.24
N TYR A 27 -4.31 -3.32 -12.30
CA TYR A 27 -3.53 -2.49 -13.21
C TYR A 27 -3.85 -2.79 -14.68
N LEU A 28 -3.92 -4.07 -15.05
CA LEU A 28 -4.28 -4.49 -16.41
C LEU A 28 -5.71 -4.07 -16.75
N SER A 29 -6.64 -4.25 -15.81
CA SER A 29 -8.04 -3.85 -15.96
C SER A 29 -8.18 -2.35 -16.15
N ALA A 30 -7.46 -1.53 -15.36
CA ALA A 30 -7.43 -0.08 -15.50
C ALA A 30 -6.99 0.36 -16.90
N ARG A 31 -5.92 -0.25 -17.43
CA ARG A 31 -5.43 0.04 -18.78
C ARG A 31 -6.42 -0.40 -19.86
N HIS A 32 -7.06 -1.55 -19.69
CA HIS A 32 -8.09 -2.00 -20.61
C HIS A 32 -9.27 -1.03 -20.65
N MET A 33 -9.78 -0.60 -19.49
CA MET A 33 -10.85 0.40 -19.41
C MET A 33 -10.47 1.71 -20.10
N ARG A 34 -9.23 2.18 -19.90
CA ARG A 34 -8.72 3.36 -20.60
C ARG A 34 -8.68 3.19 -22.11
N MET A 35 -8.24 2.03 -22.60
CA MET A 35 -8.21 1.75 -24.04
C MET A 35 -9.61 1.69 -24.63
N SER A 36 -10.55 1.03 -23.94
CA SER A 36 -11.95 0.97 -24.34
C SER A 36 -12.60 2.36 -24.38
N PHE A 37 -12.29 3.23 -23.41
CA PHE A 37 -12.71 4.64 -23.45
C PHE A 37 -12.24 5.35 -24.73
N LEU A 38 -10.94 5.25 -25.05
CA LEU A 38 -10.39 5.87 -26.25
C LEU A 38 -10.99 5.32 -27.55
N GLN A 39 -11.37 4.04 -27.57
CA GLN A 39 -12.06 3.45 -28.71
C GLN A 39 -13.48 4.01 -28.87
N GLU A 40 -14.23 4.18 -27.78
CA GLU A 40 -15.57 4.77 -27.82
C GLU A 40 -15.54 6.24 -28.27
N ILE A 41 -14.56 7.03 -27.79
CA ILE A 41 -14.34 8.41 -28.28
C ILE A 41 -14.12 8.43 -29.79
N ARG A 42 -13.22 7.59 -30.31
CA ARG A 42 -12.95 7.49 -31.75
C ARG A 42 -14.18 7.08 -32.58
N LYS A 43 -15.06 6.24 -32.03
CA LYS A 43 -16.31 5.87 -32.72
C LYS A 43 -17.24 7.07 -32.85
N VAL A 44 -17.34 7.89 -31.81
CA VAL A 44 -18.13 9.13 -31.84
C VAL A 44 -17.53 10.13 -32.83
N GLU A 45 -16.21 10.33 -32.80
CA GLU A 45 -15.49 11.24 -33.73
C GLU A 45 -15.65 10.84 -35.20
N ARG A 46 -15.78 9.54 -35.50
CA ARG A 46 -15.98 9.02 -36.86
C ARG A 46 -17.44 9.05 -37.33
N ALA A 47 -18.40 9.32 -36.47
CA ALA A 47 -19.80 9.42 -36.85
C ALA A 47 -20.07 10.78 -37.48
N VAL A 48 -19.98 10.86 -38.81
CA VAL A 48 -20.05 12.13 -39.55
C VAL A 48 -21.50 12.49 -39.89
N THR A 49 -22.39 11.50 -40.06
CA THR A 49 -23.79 11.76 -40.42
C THR A 49 -24.71 11.83 -39.20
N ILE A 50 -25.79 12.61 -39.29
CA ILE A 50 -26.83 12.72 -38.22
C ILE A 50 -27.42 11.35 -37.86
N LYS A 51 -27.60 10.47 -38.86
CA LYS A 51 -28.12 9.10 -38.68
C LYS A 51 -27.14 8.19 -37.93
N GLU A 52 -25.84 8.33 -38.18
CA GLU A 52 -24.82 7.61 -37.42
C GLU A 52 -24.70 8.14 -35.99
N GLN A 53 -24.71 9.46 -35.83
CA GLN A 53 -24.62 10.13 -34.53
C GLN A 53 -25.77 9.72 -33.60
N THR A 54 -27.02 9.75 -34.08
CA THR A 54 -28.19 9.33 -33.31
C THR A 54 -28.15 7.86 -32.87
N LYS A 55 -27.45 6.99 -33.61
CA LYS A 55 -27.27 5.57 -33.25
C LYS A 55 -26.09 5.32 -32.32
N VAL A 56 -24.97 6.03 -32.53
CA VAL A 56 -23.69 5.78 -31.86
C VAL A 56 -23.59 6.51 -30.53
N ILE A 57 -24.00 7.78 -30.48
CA ILE A 57 -23.80 8.65 -29.32
C ILE A 57 -24.47 8.10 -28.05
N PRO A 58 -25.75 7.67 -28.04
CA PRO A 58 -26.37 7.21 -26.81
C PRO A 58 -25.67 5.98 -26.19
N LYS A 59 -25.21 5.05 -27.04
CA LYS A 59 -24.50 3.83 -26.60
C LYS A 59 -23.08 4.13 -26.13
N ALA A 60 -22.39 5.05 -26.79
CA ALA A 60 -21.03 5.45 -26.44
C ALA A 60 -21.01 6.35 -25.20
N HIS A 61 -22.03 7.19 -25.00
CA HIS A 61 -22.07 8.20 -23.93
C HIS A 61 -21.95 7.60 -22.53
N GLN A 62 -22.69 6.52 -22.24
CA GLN A 62 -22.59 5.83 -20.94
C GLN A 62 -21.16 5.32 -20.68
N LYS A 63 -20.52 4.74 -21.70
CA LYS A 63 -19.16 4.22 -21.59
C LYS A 63 -18.12 5.33 -21.47
N ILE A 64 -18.29 6.41 -22.23
CA ILE A 64 -17.44 7.60 -22.20
C ILE A 64 -17.43 8.21 -20.80
N ASN A 65 -18.59 8.29 -20.14
CA ASN A 65 -18.67 8.82 -18.78
C ASN A 65 -18.15 7.84 -17.71
N ALA A 66 -18.35 6.53 -17.89
CA ALA A 66 -18.05 5.53 -16.86
C ALA A 66 -16.59 5.05 -16.88
N PHE A 67 -16.01 4.81 -18.06
CA PHE A 67 -14.74 4.12 -18.20
C PHE A 67 -13.53 4.91 -17.68
N PRO A 68 -13.41 6.24 -17.86
CA PRO A 68 -12.33 7.02 -17.25
C PRO A 68 -12.34 6.91 -15.72
N LYS A 69 -13.52 7.04 -15.10
CA LYS A 69 -13.71 6.92 -13.65
C LYS A 69 -13.30 5.52 -13.16
N ALA A 70 -13.79 4.47 -13.82
CA ALA A 70 -13.42 3.09 -13.49
C ALA A 70 -11.91 2.83 -13.65
N ALA A 71 -11.31 3.36 -14.72
CA ALA A 71 -9.87 3.20 -14.97
C ALA A 71 -9.03 3.84 -13.86
N MET A 72 -9.38 5.05 -13.41
CA MET A 72 -8.67 5.74 -12.32
C MET A 72 -8.85 5.03 -10.98
N LEU A 73 -10.05 4.54 -10.69
CA LEU A 73 -10.33 3.77 -9.47
C LEU A 73 -9.49 2.49 -9.40
N LEU A 74 -9.51 1.71 -10.48
CA LEU A 74 -8.75 0.46 -10.57
C LEU A 74 -7.25 0.69 -10.51
N LEU A 75 -6.76 1.79 -11.11
CA LEU A 75 -5.35 2.16 -11.02
C LEU A 75 -4.95 2.56 -9.60
N GLY A 76 -5.80 3.31 -8.89
CA GLY A 76 -5.60 3.64 -7.48
C GLY A 76 -5.57 2.41 -6.59
N TYR A 77 -6.51 1.47 -6.77
CA TYR A 77 -6.48 0.19 -6.05
C TYR A 77 -5.25 -0.66 -6.39
N ALA A 78 -4.79 -0.68 -7.64
CA ALA A 78 -3.56 -1.38 -7.99
C ALA A 78 -2.35 -0.86 -7.20
N VAL A 79 -2.23 0.48 -7.08
CA VAL A 79 -1.20 1.11 -6.25
C VAL A 79 -1.34 0.73 -4.78
N GLU A 80 -2.56 0.74 -4.23
CA GLU A 80 -2.84 0.30 -2.87
C GLU A 80 -2.38 -1.13 -2.63
N MET A 81 -2.69 -2.05 -3.55
CA MET A 81 -2.30 -3.46 -3.43
C MET A 81 -0.76 -3.62 -3.46
N TYR A 82 -0.05 -2.89 -4.32
CA TYR A 82 1.41 -2.91 -4.34
C TYR A 82 2.01 -2.40 -3.02
N LEU A 83 1.47 -1.31 -2.46
CA LEU A 83 1.94 -0.79 -1.18
C LEU A 83 1.66 -1.77 -0.02
N LYS A 84 0.48 -2.40 0.00
CA LYS A 84 0.14 -3.44 0.99
C LYS A 84 1.02 -4.69 0.86
N SER A 85 1.43 -5.05 -0.35
CA SER A 85 2.45 -6.09 -0.57
C SER A 85 3.78 -5.73 0.09
N GLY A 86 4.21 -4.46 -0.04
CA GLY A 86 5.38 -3.94 0.67
C GLY A 86 5.24 -4.01 2.19
N LEU A 87 4.08 -3.62 2.72
CA LEU A 87 3.77 -3.71 4.15
C LEU A 87 3.86 -5.16 4.67
N ALA A 88 3.32 -6.12 3.93
CA ALA A 88 3.40 -7.54 4.27
C ALA A 88 4.86 -8.03 4.31
N LYS A 89 5.72 -7.54 3.41
CA LYS A 89 7.17 -7.82 3.47
C LYS A 89 7.87 -7.11 4.63
N MET A 90 7.40 -5.92 5.02
CA MET A 90 7.94 -5.17 6.14
C MET A 90 7.71 -5.90 7.46
N LEU A 91 6.50 -6.42 7.67
CA LEU A 91 6.04 -7.03 8.91
C LEU A 91 6.23 -8.56 8.97
N LEU A 92 7.10 -9.15 8.15
CA LEU A 92 7.41 -10.57 8.22
C LEU A 92 7.93 -10.94 9.62
N GLY A 93 7.41 -12.03 10.18
CA GLY A 93 7.72 -12.47 11.55
C GLY A 93 6.88 -11.80 12.64
N CYS A 94 6.10 -10.76 12.33
CA CYS A 94 5.22 -10.12 13.31
C CYS A 94 3.89 -10.89 13.46
N GLY A 95 3.10 -10.57 14.49
CA GLY A 95 1.77 -11.15 14.69
C GLY A 95 0.79 -10.76 13.56
N GLU A 96 -0.07 -11.69 13.15
CA GLU A 96 -1.05 -11.43 12.09
C GLU A 96 -2.06 -10.33 12.47
N GLU A 97 -2.44 -10.24 13.74
CA GLU A 97 -3.37 -9.22 14.22
C GLU A 97 -2.76 -7.82 14.04
N LEU A 98 -1.47 -7.66 14.36
CA LEU A 98 -0.76 -6.40 14.14
C LEU A 98 -0.80 -6.01 12.66
N PHE A 99 -0.45 -6.93 11.76
CA PHE A 99 -0.49 -6.66 10.32
C PHE A 99 -1.89 -6.21 9.85
N ARG A 100 -2.96 -6.88 10.29
CA ARG A 100 -4.34 -6.49 9.95
C ARG A 100 -4.73 -5.13 10.53
N CYS A 101 -4.28 -4.80 11.74
CA CYS A 101 -4.48 -3.48 12.31
C CYS A 101 -3.73 -2.40 11.53
N THR A 102 -2.46 -2.62 11.21
CA THR A 102 -1.64 -1.68 10.44
C THR A 102 -2.20 -1.48 9.03
N LEU A 103 -2.68 -2.54 8.38
CA LEU A 103 -3.42 -2.43 7.12
C LEU A 103 -4.62 -1.49 7.20
N ARG A 104 -5.42 -1.59 8.28
CA ARG A 104 -6.57 -0.72 8.51
C ARG A 104 -6.17 0.70 8.86
N GLU A 105 -5.07 0.89 9.59
CA GLU A 105 -4.55 2.20 9.97
C GLU A 105 -4.11 3.01 8.75
N TYR A 106 -3.35 2.39 7.84
CA TYR A 106 -3.05 3.05 6.56
C TYR A 106 -4.30 3.20 5.70
N SER A 107 -5.18 2.18 5.64
CA SER A 107 -6.36 2.19 4.78
C SER A 107 -6.01 2.63 3.35
N HIS A 108 -6.41 3.83 2.94
CA HIS A 108 -6.13 4.44 1.64
C HIS A 108 -5.08 5.56 1.70
N ASP A 109 -4.33 5.74 2.79
CA ASP A 109 -3.22 6.71 2.90
C ASP A 109 -1.95 6.18 2.21
N PHE A 110 -1.91 6.33 0.90
CA PHE A 110 -0.82 5.83 0.06
C PHE A 110 0.50 6.55 0.32
N LYS A 111 0.45 7.85 0.65
CA LYS A 111 1.64 8.67 0.83
C LYS A 111 2.39 8.22 2.09
N SER A 112 1.69 8.13 3.22
CA SER A 112 2.29 7.69 4.49
C SER A 112 2.88 6.28 4.36
N LEU A 113 2.14 5.35 3.76
CA LEU A 113 2.63 3.98 3.57
C LEU A 113 3.85 3.92 2.63
N ALA A 114 3.89 4.72 1.56
CA ALA A 114 5.06 4.78 0.68
C ALA A 114 6.29 5.36 1.39
N CYS A 115 6.10 6.35 2.27
CA CYS A 115 7.16 6.92 3.10
C CYS A 115 7.71 5.90 4.11
N ASP A 116 6.84 5.16 4.80
CA ASP A 116 7.26 4.14 5.78
C ASP A 116 7.92 2.93 5.12
N LEU A 117 7.58 2.64 3.86
CA LEU A 117 8.32 1.67 3.03
C LEU A 117 9.61 2.26 2.43
N HIS A 118 9.95 3.51 2.75
CA HIS A 118 11.15 4.21 2.27
C HIS A 118 11.31 4.13 0.74
N LEU A 119 10.20 4.22 0.00
CA LEU A 119 10.24 4.23 -1.44
C LEU A 119 10.91 5.52 -1.94
N SER A 120 11.87 5.40 -2.85
CA SER A 120 12.51 6.54 -3.50
C SER A 120 11.54 7.14 -4.52
N LEU A 121 10.73 8.09 -4.05
CA LEU A 121 9.73 8.84 -4.81
C LEU A 121 10.04 10.33 -4.69
N ASP A 122 9.95 11.05 -5.81
CA ASP A 122 10.05 12.51 -5.81
C ASP A 122 8.74 13.16 -5.33
N GLU A 123 8.77 14.47 -5.10
CA GLU A 123 7.62 15.22 -4.59
C GLU A 123 6.38 15.07 -5.49
N GLN A 124 6.57 15.10 -6.82
CA GLN A 124 5.46 14.92 -7.76
C GLN A 124 4.82 13.54 -7.63
N CYS A 125 5.61 12.47 -7.43
CA CYS A 125 5.10 11.13 -7.16
C CYS A 125 4.28 11.09 -5.87
N LEU A 126 4.67 11.83 -4.82
CA LEU A 126 3.92 11.88 -3.57
C LEU A 126 2.59 12.64 -3.72
N LEU A 127 2.57 13.73 -4.51
CA LEU A 127 1.35 14.44 -4.88
C LEU A 127 0.40 13.57 -5.71
N ASP A 128 0.96 12.80 -6.64
CA ASP A 128 0.20 11.86 -7.45
C ASP A 128 -0.39 10.71 -6.60
N LEU A 129 0.34 10.22 -5.59
CA LEU A 129 -0.17 9.25 -4.61
C LEU A 129 -1.37 9.81 -3.82
N ALA A 130 -1.27 11.05 -3.36
CA ALA A 130 -2.38 11.73 -2.68
C ALA A 130 -3.59 11.88 -3.60
N THR A 131 -3.36 12.20 -4.88
CA THR A 131 -4.42 12.31 -5.90
C THR A 131 -5.12 10.96 -6.14
N LEU A 132 -4.35 9.87 -6.28
CA LEU A 132 -4.91 8.52 -6.41
C LEU A 132 -5.69 8.08 -5.17
N SER A 133 -5.21 8.44 -3.97
CA SER A 133 -5.93 8.21 -2.71
C SER A 133 -7.30 8.89 -2.71
N THR A 134 -7.37 10.14 -3.17
CA THR A 134 -8.62 10.88 -3.29
C THR A 134 -9.59 10.22 -4.29
N PHE A 135 -9.11 9.72 -5.43
CA PHE A 135 -9.95 8.95 -6.36
C PHE A 135 -10.53 7.70 -5.69
N VAL A 136 -9.71 6.95 -4.93
CA VAL A 136 -10.14 5.73 -4.25
C VAL A 136 -11.08 6.00 -3.08
N LYS A 137 -10.93 7.12 -2.37
CA LYS A 137 -11.82 7.49 -1.25
C LYS A 137 -13.14 8.07 -1.77
N ASN A 138 -13.07 9.02 -2.68
CA ASN A 138 -14.18 9.92 -2.99
C ASN A 138 -14.47 9.97 -4.49
N ASP A 139 -13.53 10.52 -5.24
CA ASP A 139 -13.76 11.03 -6.58
C ASP A 139 -13.98 9.94 -7.63
N ALA A 140 -13.77 8.66 -7.35
CA ALA A 140 -14.15 7.61 -8.27
C ALA A 140 -15.25 6.69 -7.71
N ARG A 141 -15.82 7.01 -6.55
CA ARG A 141 -16.87 6.21 -5.90
C ARG A 141 -18.20 6.95 -5.78
N TYR A 142 -18.19 8.14 -5.19
CA TYR A 142 -19.42 8.85 -4.86
C TYR A 142 -19.85 9.81 -5.97
N PRO A 143 -21.11 10.26 -6.02
CA PRO A 143 -21.53 11.40 -6.84
C PRO A 143 -20.67 12.65 -6.57
N VAL A 144 -20.71 13.64 -7.46
CA VAL A 144 -19.94 14.87 -7.24
C VAL A 144 -20.55 15.66 -6.08
N SER A 145 -19.70 16.07 -5.15
CA SER A 145 -20.06 17.02 -4.09
C SER A 145 -19.78 18.43 -4.59
N VAL A 146 -20.69 19.35 -4.32
CA VAL A 146 -20.61 20.74 -4.78
C VAL A 146 -20.21 21.62 -3.60
N GLY A 147 -19.18 22.44 -3.78
CA GLY A 147 -18.75 23.41 -2.76
C GLY A 147 -19.72 24.59 -2.62
N PRO A 148 -19.59 25.42 -1.57
CA PRO A 148 -20.48 26.55 -1.32
C PRO A 148 -20.58 27.55 -2.49
N ASP A 149 -19.48 27.72 -3.23
CA ASP A 149 -19.32 28.71 -4.30
C ASP A 149 -19.10 28.09 -5.70
N GLU A 150 -19.38 26.78 -5.87
CA GLU A 150 -19.19 26.07 -7.14
C GLU A 150 -20.55 25.65 -7.73
N THR A 151 -20.71 25.68 -9.05
CA THR A 151 -21.89 25.08 -9.67
C THR A 151 -21.71 23.56 -9.82
N TYR A 152 -22.81 22.81 -9.86
CA TYR A 152 -22.75 21.37 -10.13
C TYR A 152 -22.01 21.06 -11.45
N ALA A 153 -22.28 21.86 -12.49
CA ALA A 153 -21.66 21.68 -13.80
C ALA A 153 -20.15 21.88 -13.74
N ASP A 154 -19.67 22.89 -13.01
CA ASP A 154 -18.24 23.16 -12.85
C ASP A 154 -17.55 22.03 -12.08
N ALA A 155 -18.12 21.60 -10.95
CA ALA A 155 -17.60 20.49 -10.16
C ALA A 155 -17.53 19.19 -10.97
N PHE A 156 -18.60 18.89 -11.71
CA PHE A 156 -18.68 17.72 -12.59
C PHE A 156 -17.64 17.78 -13.71
N ASN A 157 -17.55 18.90 -14.42
CA ASN A 157 -16.62 19.09 -15.53
C ASN A 157 -15.17 19.02 -15.07
N LYS A 158 -14.83 19.65 -13.95
CA LYS A 158 -13.50 19.62 -13.35
C LYS A 158 -13.08 18.19 -13.01
N ARG A 159 -13.96 17.44 -12.35
CA ARG A 159 -13.73 16.03 -12.01
C ARG A 159 -13.57 15.16 -13.26
N THR A 160 -14.48 15.29 -14.22
CA THR A 160 -14.43 14.54 -15.48
C THR A 160 -13.12 14.80 -16.24
N ARG A 161 -12.73 16.07 -16.40
CA ARG A 161 -11.46 16.46 -17.05
C ARG A 161 -10.25 15.83 -16.38
N SER A 162 -10.22 15.77 -15.05
CA SER A 162 -9.11 15.15 -14.30
C SER A 162 -8.95 13.65 -14.59
N MET A 163 -10.06 12.93 -14.80
CA MET A 163 -10.04 11.49 -15.09
C MET A 163 -9.81 11.18 -16.57
N GLU A 164 -10.26 12.07 -17.44
CA GLU A 164 -10.09 11.96 -18.88
C GLU A 164 -8.70 12.38 -19.33
N ASN A 165 -7.93 13.11 -18.50
CA ASN A 165 -6.60 13.58 -18.86
C ASN A 165 -5.63 12.41 -19.17
N ALA A 166 -5.22 12.32 -20.44
CA ALA A 166 -4.33 11.25 -20.91
C ALA A 166 -2.91 11.34 -20.34
N ARG A 167 -2.42 12.55 -20.08
CA ARG A 167 -1.09 12.80 -19.50
C ARG A 167 -1.06 12.34 -18.05
N ASP A 168 -2.08 12.69 -17.28
CA ASP A 168 -2.20 12.28 -15.87
C ASP A 168 -2.37 10.77 -15.76
N PHE A 169 -3.26 10.15 -16.54
CA PHE A 169 -3.40 8.69 -16.55
C PHE A 169 -2.08 7.98 -16.87
N ARG A 170 -1.32 8.48 -17.85
CA ARG A 170 0.01 7.94 -18.18
C ARG A 170 0.98 8.13 -17.02
N ARG A 171 0.99 9.31 -16.38
CA ARG A 171 1.84 9.61 -15.22
C ARG A 171 1.54 8.66 -14.06
N PHE A 172 0.27 8.46 -13.72
CA PHE A 172 -0.16 7.50 -12.70
C PHE A 172 0.21 6.05 -13.07
N CYS A 173 0.13 5.66 -14.34
CA CYS A 173 0.59 4.34 -14.77
C CYS A 173 2.11 4.15 -14.59
N LEU A 174 2.90 5.20 -14.80
CA LEU A 174 4.35 5.16 -14.56
C LEU A 174 4.66 5.09 -13.07
N LEU A 175 3.94 5.86 -12.25
CA LEU A 175 4.02 5.79 -10.79
C LEU A 175 3.71 4.40 -10.27
N ALA A 176 2.60 3.78 -10.71
CA ALA A 176 2.22 2.43 -10.30
C ALA A 176 3.31 1.40 -10.64
N LYS A 177 3.88 1.48 -11.86
CA LYS A 177 5.02 0.64 -12.27
C LYS A 177 6.26 0.87 -11.41
N ARG A 178 6.56 2.13 -11.06
CA ARG A 178 7.71 2.49 -10.22
C ARG A 178 7.55 1.93 -8.80
N ILE A 179 6.40 2.14 -8.17
CA ILE A 179 6.07 1.60 -6.84
C ILE A 179 6.19 0.09 -6.85
N ARG A 180 5.52 -0.56 -7.81
CA ARG A 180 5.61 -2.01 -8.00
C ARG A 180 7.06 -2.50 -8.07
N ARG A 181 7.88 -1.87 -8.91
CA ARG A 181 9.28 -2.26 -9.08
C ARG A 181 10.05 -2.15 -7.76
N GLN A 182 9.89 -1.05 -7.04
CA GLN A 182 10.58 -0.85 -5.76
C GLN A 182 10.10 -1.84 -4.69
N VAL A 183 8.79 -2.08 -4.57
CA VAL A 183 8.23 -3.09 -3.66
C VAL A 183 8.72 -4.51 -4.02
N ASN A 184 8.83 -4.82 -5.30
CA ASN A 184 9.36 -6.12 -5.73
C ASN A 184 10.83 -6.31 -5.35
N LEU A 185 11.62 -5.24 -5.28
CA LEU A 185 13.01 -5.30 -4.81
C LEU A 185 13.13 -5.52 -3.30
N ILE A 186 12.08 -5.23 -2.52
CA ILE A 186 12.09 -5.50 -1.08
C ILE A 186 12.30 -6.99 -0.85
N ASN A 187 13.36 -7.32 -0.10
CA ASN A 187 13.85 -8.68 0.18
C ASN A 187 14.21 -9.54 -1.06
N ASN A 188 14.33 -8.93 -2.24
CA ASN A 188 14.64 -9.63 -3.50
C ASN A 188 15.62 -8.81 -4.37
N ASN A 189 16.68 -8.30 -3.73
CA ASN A 189 17.74 -7.55 -4.38
C ASN A 189 19.09 -8.12 -3.96
N SER A 190 19.82 -8.72 -4.89
CA SER A 190 21.15 -9.31 -4.62
C SER A 190 22.19 -8.27 -4.19
N LYS A 191 22.01 -6.99 -4.55
CA LYS A 191 22.88 -5.88 -4.14
C LYS A 191 22.58 -5.34 -2.74
N ALA A 192 21.44 -5.71 -2.17
CA ALA A 192 21.01 -5.29 -0.83
C ALA A 192 20.26 -6.47 -0.19
N PRO A 193 20.98 -7.54 0.20
CA PRO A 193 20.37 -8.75 0.75
C PRO A 193 19.58 -8.42 2.01
N ALA A 194 18.57 -9.25 2.29
CA ALA A 194 17.79 -9.17 3.51
C ALA A 194 18.20 -10.27 4.50
N THR A 195 18.32 -9.91 5.76
CA THR A 195 18.43 -10.86 6.87
C THR A 195 17.19 -10.69 7.74
N LEU A 196 16.42 -11.76 7.88
CA LEU A 196 15.16 -11.77 8.62
C LEU A 196 15.25 -12.86 9.69
N HIS A 197 14.99 -12.50 10.94
CA HIS A 197 14.89 -13.46 12.04
C HIS A 197 13.64 -13.20 12.85
N SER A 198 13.04 -14.25 13.39
CA SER A 198 11.96 -14.06 14.34
C SER A 198 11.84 -15.22 15.32
N TRP A 199 11.66 -14.89 16.60
CA TRP A 199 11.59 -15.84 17.70
C TRP A 199 10.31 -15.65 18.49
N THR A 200 9.81 -16.75 19.05
CA THR A 200 8.76 -16.71 20.06
C THR A 200 9.44 -16.58 21.42
N VAL A 201 8.91 -15.73 22.30
CA VAL A 201 9.41 -15.49 23.65
C VAL A 201 8.31 -15.88 24.64
N ASP A 202 8.63 -16.79 25.56
CA ASP A 202 7.75 -17.30 26.63
C ASP A 202 6.35 -17.80 26.18
N GLY A 203 6.20 -18.10 24.88
CA GLY A 203 4.97 -18.65 24.30
C GLY A 203 3.92 -17.64 23.84
N ASP A 204 3.97 -16.37 24.26
CA ASP A 204 3.02 -15.32 23.88
C ASP A 204 3.67 -14.00 23.40
N GLY A 205 4.97 -13.81 23.67
CA GLY A 205 5.81 -12.75 23.14
C GLY A 205 6.51 -13.13 21.84
N TYR A 206 7.08 -12.15 21.15
CA TYR A 206 7.94 -12.39 20.01
C TYR A 206 8.93 -11.25 19.77
N LEU A 207 9.97 -11.56 19.02
CA LEU A 207 10.86 -10.59 18.39
C LEU A 207 10.90 -10.86 16.90
N ALA A 208 10.71 -9.83 16.08
CA ALA A 208 10.85 -9.87 14.63
C ALA A 208 11.93 -8.85 14.24
N PHE A 209 13.05 -9.37 13.76
CA PHE A 209 14.25 -8.61 13.44
C PHE A 209 14.48 -8.61 11.93
N ARG A 210 14.84 -7.44 11.39
CA ARG A 210 15.25 -7.34 9.99
C ARG A 210 16.38 -6.35 9.73
N LEU A 211 17.23 -6.74 8.79
CA LEU A 211 18.27 -5.91 8.19
C LEU A 211 18.18 -5.96 6.67
N GLY A 212 18.46 -4.83 6.03
CA GLY A 212 18.59 -4.74 4.57
C GLY A 212 17.30 -5.06 3.81
N GLY A 213 17.46 -5.56 2.59
CA GLY A 213 16.32 -5.85 1.70
C GLY A 213 15.59 -4.61 1.21
N ASN A 214 16.30 -3.50 0.99
CA ASN A 214 15.73 -2.20 0.57
C ASN A 214 14.73 -1.59 1.57
N LEU A 215 14.78 -1.96 2.85
CA LEU A 215 14.05 -1.29 3.92
C LEU A 215 15.00 -0.97 5.08
N PRO A 216 14.64 -0.02 5.96
CA PRO A 216 15.42 0.27 7.16
C PRO A 216 15.56 -0.95 8.06
N ALA A 217 16.72 -1.03 8.70
CA ALA A 217 16.97 -1.95 9.79
C ALA A 217 16.03 -1.66 10.97
N HIS A 218 15.32 -2.68 11.46
CA HIS A 218 14.48 -2.54 12.63
C HIS A 218 14.19 -3.86 13.34
N ALA A 219 13.77 -3.74 14.59
CA ALA A 219 13.21 -4.81 15.39
C ALA A 219 11.82 -4.41 15.89
N ILE A 220 10.85 -5.31 15.70
CA ILE A 220 9.50 -5.21 16.27
C ILE A 220 9.40 -6.28 17.35
N MET A 221 9.03 -5.86 18.55
CA MET A 221 8.92 -6.74 19.70
C MET A 221 7.53 -6.71 20.30
N ARG A 222 7.10 -7.87 20.77
CA ARG A 222 5.97 -8.01 21.67
C ARG A 222 6.48 -8.66 22.94
N TYR A 223 6.43 -7.92 24.04
CA TYR A 223 6.79 -8.47 25.34
C TYR A 223 5.83 -9.60 25.72
N SER A 224 6.39 -10.68 26.26
CA SER A 224 5.59 -11.75 26.85
C SER A 224 4.90 -11.28 28.13
N SER A 225 3.87 -12.00 28.57
CA SER A 225 3.22 -11.72 29.85
C SER A 225 4.21 -11.78 31.04
N LEU A 226 5.28 -12.58 30.94
CA LEU A 226 6.36 -12.64 31.93
C LEU A 226 7.27 -11.42 31.85
N GLN A 227 7.71 -11.04 30.65
CA GLN A 227 8.57 -9.87 30.45
C GLN A 227 7.90 -8.57 30.90
N THR A 228 6.58 -8.43 30.76
CA THR A 228 5.86 -7.22 31.23
C THR A 228 5.90 -7.01 32.74
N GLN A 229 6.29 -8.03 33.52
CA GLN A 229 6.48 -7.93 34.97
C GLN A 229 7.90 -7.50 35.34
N SER A 230 8.84 -7.54 34.37
CA SER A 230 10.21 -7.06 34.55
C SER A 230 10.24 -5.53 34.60
N PRO A 231 11.11 -4.93 35.43
CA PRO A 231 11.38 -3.49 35.34
C PRO A 231 12.06 -3.08 34.03
N SER A 232 12.72 -4.01 33.34
CA SER A 232 13.56 -3.77 32.15
C SER A 232 13.23 -4.75 31.01
N PRO A 233 11.99 -4.73 30.45
CA PRO A 233 11.56 -5.69 29.45
C PRO A 233 12.33 -5.57 28.12
N PHE A 234 12.80 -4.37 27.79
CA PHE A 234 13.58 -4.11 26.58
C PHE A 234 14.97 -4.74 26.68
N GLU A 235 15.67 -4.53 27.80
CA GLU A 235 16.99 -5.08 28.08
C GLU A 235 16.97 -6.60 28.07
N ASN A 236 15.95 -7.21 28.72
CA ASN A 236 15.76 -8.65 28.69
C ASN A 236 15.57 -9.19 27.26
N MET A 237 14.82 -8.47 26.42
CA MET A 237 14.64 -8.83 25.00
C MET A 237 15.95 -8.66 24.22
N ALA A 238 16.72 -7.62 24.52
CA ALA A 238 18.01 -7.36 23.89
C ALA A 238 19.02 -8.46 24.21
N GLU A 239 19.16 -8.84 25.46
CA GLU A 239 20.04 -9.93 25.89
C GLU A 239 19.67 -11.24 25.18
N LEU A 240 18.38 -11.61 25.23
CA LEU A 240 17.89 -12.81 24.56
C LEU A 240 18.19 -12.79 23.05
N ALA A 241 18.01 -11.64 22.38
CA ALA A 241 18.34 -11.52 20.96
C ALA A 241 19.84 -11.65 20.68
N LYS A 242 20.69 -11.02 21.50
CA LYS A 242 22.16 -11.03 21.36
C LYS A 242 22.78 -12.39 21.70
N GLU A 243 22.12 -13.19 22.53
CA GLU A 243 22.48 -14.58 22.81
C GLU A 243 22.10 -15.51 21.66
N ASN A 244 20.89 -15.34 21.10
CA ASN A 244 20.35 -16.25 20.08
C ASN A 244 20.82 -15.94 18.65
N SER A 245 21.38 -14.76 18.38
CA SER A 245 21.84 -14.39 17.04
C SER A 245 23.06 -13.49 17.06
N MET A 246 24.14 -13.97 16.44
CA MET A 246 25.34 -13.16 16.18
C MET A 246 25.01 -11.90 15.36
N VAL A 247 24.06 -11.98 14.43
CA VAL A 247 23.64 -10.82 13.64
C VAL A 247 22.95 -9.79 14.53
N CYS A 248 22.06 -10.22 15.43
CA CYS A 248 21.48 -9.29 16.40
C CYS A 248 22.56 -8.69 17.30
N ARG A 249 23.51 -9.50 17.79
CA ARG A 249 24.64 -9.00 18.59
C ARG A 249 25.42 -7.88 17.94
N VAL A 250 25.73 -8.03 16.64
CA VAL A 250 26.55 -7.06 15.90
C VAL A 250 25.76 -5.80 15.53
N TYR A 251 24.48 -5.93 15.18
CA TYR A 251 23.71 -4.84 14.58
C TYR A 251 22.63 -4.23 15.49
N TRP A 252 22.45 -4.70 16.72
CA TRP A 252 21.39 -4.26 17.64
C TRP A 252 21.29 -2.74 17.75
N ASP A 253 22.42 -2.09 17.98
CA ASP A 253 22.46 -0.65 18.28
C ASP A 253 22.24 0.22 17.02
N THR A 254 22.14 -0.42 15.84
CA THR A 254 21.82 0.25 14.56
C THR A 254 20.34 0.18 14.21
N LEU A 255 19.55 -0.57 14.98
CA LEU A 255 18.14 -0.82 14.68
C LEU A 255 17.26 0.33 15.15
N LYS A 256 16.17 0.54 14.42
CA LYS A 256 14.98 1.19 14.99
C LYS A 256 14.14 0.16 15.74
N PHE A 257 13.59 0.54 16.88
CA PHE A 257 12.82 -0.36 17.73
C PHE A 257 11.35 0.05 17.77
N TYR A 258 10.48 -0.95 17.72
CA TYR A 258 9.04 -0.77 17.84
C TYR A 258 8.43 -1.84 18.75
N GLU A 259 7.45 -1.45 19.54
CA GLU A 259 6.62 -2.34 20.33
C GLU A 259 5.30 -2.62 19.61
N ASP A 260 4.92 -3.88 19.47
CA ASP A 260 3.56 -4.32 19.17
C ASP A 260 2.71 -4.23 20.44
N ARG A 261 2.08 -3.07 20.63
CA ARG A 261 1.28 -2.78 21.82
C ARG A 261 -0.20 -2.96 21.55
N LYS A 262 -0.89 -3.65 22.47
CA LYS A 262 -2.36 -3.75 22.45
C LYS A 262 -2.99 -2.44 22.95
N THR A 263 -3.90 -1.87 22.16
CA THR A 263 -4.67 -0.67 22.53
C THR A 263 -6.17 -0.96 22.50
N LYS A 264 -7.00 -0.01 22.95
CA LYS A 264 -8.47 -0.09 22.83
C LYS A 264 -8.97 -0.27 21.39
N LYS A 265 -8.19 0.17 20.39
CA LYS A 265 -8.53 0.10 18.96
C LYS A 265 -7.87 -1.09 18.24
N GLY A 266 -7.27 -2.02 18.99
CA GLY A 266 -6.45 -3.12 18.46
C GLY A 266 -4.95 -2.88 18.64
N ARG A 267 -4.12 -3.73 18.03
CA ARG A 267 -2.66 -3.64 18.08
C ARG A 267 -2.09 -2.52 17.22
N ARG A 268 -0.96 -1.93 17.65
CA ARG A 268 -0.24 -0.86 16.95
C ARG A 268 1.26 -0.98 17.16
N LEU A 269 2.03 -0.45 16.21
CA LEU A 269 3.46 -0.23 16.35
C LEU A 269 3.70 1.08 17.10
N VAL A 270 4.40 1.00 18.22
CA VAL A 270 4.81 2.16 19.02
C VAL A 270 6.34 2.24 18.96
N PRO A 271 6.93 3.33 18.47
CA PRO A 271 8.39 3.49 18.51
C PRO A 271 8.91 3.41 19.95
N ILE A 272 10.00 2.68 20.14
CA ILE A 272 10.73 2.65 21.41
C ILE A 272 11.89 3.63 21.28
N THR A 273 11.88 4.67 22.11
CA THR A 273 13.01 5.59 22.25
C THR A 273 14.03 4.98 23.18
N THR A 274 15.17 4.57 22.63
CA THR A 274 16.36 4.21 23.41
C THR A 274 17.11 5.51 23.69
N GLU A 275 17.12 5.96 24.95
CA GLU A 275 18.00 7.05 25.41
C GLU A 275 19.46 6.58 25.47
#